data_AF-A0A1G8B2B6-F1
#
_entry.id   AF-A0A1G8B2B6-F1
#
_cell.length_a   1.000
_cell.length_b   1.000
_cell.length_c   1.000
_cell.angle_alpha   90.00
_cell.angle_beta   90.00
_cell.angle_gamma   90.00
#
_symmetry.space_group_name_H-M   'P 1'
#
loop_
_entity.id
_entity.type
_entity.pdbx_description
1 polymer ?
#
loop_
_entity_poly.entity_id
_entity_poly.type
_entity_poly.pdbx_seq_one_letter_code
_entity_poly.pdbx_strand_id
1 'polypeptide(L)'
;MADRTTQESLAGAVDNVIALPLSQTSLVANTSRDCKSLQQSIATMQQCLRALGDFVRNLDDGPEAEGLRAHMAELNELLSLRLDQLSLTERLLQDLVRRG
;
A
#
# COMPACT_ATOMS: atom_id res chain seq x y z
N MET A 1 51.79 -16.87 -25.09
CA MET A 1 51.69 -15.48 -24.62
C MET A 1 50.28 -15.03 -24.93
N ALA A 2 49.44 -14.90 -23.90
CA ALA A 2 48.04 -14.54 -24.07
C ALA A 2 47.93 -13.05 -24.43
N ASP A 3 47.22 -12.79 -25.52
CA ASP A 3 46.97 -11.45 -26.06
C ASP A 3 46.15 -10.65 -25.04
N ARG A 4 46.76 -9.60 -24.50
CA ARG A 4 46.20 -8.75 -23.42
C ARG A 4 45.24 -7.68 -23.93
N THR A 5 44.95 -7.72 -25.23
CA THR A 5 44.35 -6.64 -26.02
C THR A 5 42.82 -6.77 -26.13
N THR A 6 42.26 -7.93 -25.80
CA THR A 6 40.80 -8.18 -25.86
C THR A 6 40.06 -7.89 -24.55
N GLN A 7 40.79 -7.63 -23.45
CA GLN A 7 40.19 -7.47 -22.12
C GLN A 7 39.87 -6.01 -21.77
N GLU A 8 40.54 -5.02 -22.38
CA GLU A 8 40.23 -3.59 -22.15
C GLU A 8 39.01 -3.10 -22.95
N SER A 9 38.64 -3.77 -24.05
CA SER A 9 37.44 -3.39 -24.81
C SER A 9 36.12 -3.80 -24.13
N LEU A 10 36.17 -4.67 -23.11
CA LEU A 10 35.00 -5.12 -22.36
C LEU A 10 34.79 -4.33 -21.06
N ALA A 11 35.79 -3.58 -20.58
CA ALA A 11 35.68 -2.78 -19.37
C ALA A 11 34.86 -1.49 -19.58
N GLY A 12 34.75 -0.99 -20.82
CA GLY A 12 33.98 0.21 -21.14
C GLY A 12 32.50 -0.02 -21.47
N ALA A 13 32.04 -1.28 -21.55
CA ALA A 13 30.67 -1.60 -22.01
C ALA A 13 29.71 -1.98 -20.87
N VAL A 14 30.21 -2.20 -19.65
CA VAL A 14 29.38 -2.65 -18.51
C VAL A 14 28.82 -1.48 -17.70
N ASP A 15 29.28 -0.25 -17.94
CA ASP A 15 28.87 0.92 -17.15
C ASP A 15 27.62 1.65 -17.71
N ASN A 16 27.09 1.17 -18.84
CA ASN A 16 25.80 1.61 -19.40
C ASN A 16 24.77 0.49 -19.32
N VAL A 17 24.61 -0.12 -18.15
CA VAL A 17 23.34 -0.77 -17.81
C VAL A 17 22.31 0.35 -17.72
N ILE A 18 21.72 0.69 -18.87
CA ILE A 18 20.43 1.37 -18.91
C ILE A 18 19.52 0.46 -18.11
N ALA A 19 19.30 0.81 -16.83
CA ALA A 19 18.32 0.15 -16.00
C ALA A 19 16.98 0.38 -16.71
N LEU A 20 16.58 -0.61 -17.51
CA LEU A 20 15.33 -0.58 -18.23
C LEU A 20 14.23 -0.21 -17.21
N PRO A 21 13.32 0.72 -17.55
CA PRO A 21 12.27 1.17 -16.63
C PRO A 21 11.32 0.04 -16.20
N LEU A 22 11.51 -1.19 -16.70
CA LEU A 22 10.89 -2.43 -16.24
C LEU A 22 10.93 -2.60 -14.71
N SER A 23 12.04 -2.24 -14.05
CA SER A 23 12.14 -2.35 -12.59
C SER A 23 11.22 -1.35 -11.88
N GLN A 24 11.16 -0.10 -12.36
CA GLN A 24 10.29 0.95 -11.81
C GLN A 24 8.81 0.68 -12.12
N THR A 25 8.49 0.24 -13.32
CA THR A 25 7.11 -0.14 -13.69
C THR A 25 6.64 -1.36 -12.90
N SER A 26 7.50 -2.35 -12.65
CA SER A 26 7.16 -3.47 -11.76
C SER A 26 6.92 -3.03 -10.32
N LEU A 27 7.72 -2.09 -9.81
CA LEU A 27 7.58 -1.57 -8.46
C LEU A 27 6.28 -0.78 -8.31
N VAL A 28 5.96 0.11 -9.24
CA VAL A 28 4.69 0.86 -9.25
C VAL A 28 3.49 -0.08 -9.37
N ALA A 29 3.57 -1.12 -10.22
CA ALA A 29 2.53 -2.13 -10.33
C ALA A 29 2.33 -2.95 -9.04
N ASN A 30 3.43 -3.33 -8.38
CA ASN A 30 3.38 -4.04 -7.10
C ASN A 30 2.79 -3.15 -5.99
N THR A 31 3.28 -1.92 -5.85
CA THR A 31 2.75 -0.98 -4.85
C THR A 31 1.28 -0.64 -5.10
N SER A 32 0.85 -0.55 -6.36
CA SER A 32 -0.58 -0.35 -6.69
C SER A 32 -1.43 -1.56 -6.27
N ARG A 33 -0.94 -2.78 -6.50
CA ARG A 33 -1.62 -4.01 -6.04
C ARG A 33 -1.71 -4.03 -4.51
N ASP A 34 -0.64 -3.68 -3.82
CA ASP A 34 -0.58 -3.65 -2.36
C ASP A 34 -1.56 -2.60 -1.80
N CYS A 35 -1.63 -1.42 -2.42
CA CYS A 35 -2.61 -0.38 -2.04
C CYS A 35 -4.04 -0.89 -2.14
N LYS A 36 -4.39 -1.59 -3.23
CA LYS A 36 -5.73 -2.19 -3.39
C LYS A 36 -6.02 -3.28 -2.35
N SER A 37 -5.02 -4.11 -2.04
CA SER A 37 -5.13 -5.13 -0.99
C SER A 37 -5.37 -4.49 0.39
N LEU A 38 -4.66 -3.41 0.70
CA LEU A 38 -4.85 -2.65 1.94
C LEU A 38 -6.21 -1.96 2.01
N GLN A 39 -6.67 -1.35 0.91
CA GLN A 39 -8.02 -0.77 0.82
C GLN A 39 -9.09 -1.82 1.10
N GLN A 40 -8.98 -3.01 0.51
CA GLN A 40 -9.91 -4.12 0.73
C GLN A 40 -9.87 -4.62 2.19
N SER A 41 -8.68 -4.68 2.78
CA SER A 41 -8.49 -5.08 4.18
C SER A 41 -9.14 -4.07 5.13
N ILE A 42 -8.97 -2.78 4.87
CA ILE A 42 -9.64 -1.69 5.61
C ILE A 42 -11.16 -1.80 5.50
N ALA A 43 -11.69 -1.97 4.30
CA ALA A 43 -13.12 -2.14 4.08
C ALA A 43 -13.68 -3.33 4.88
N THR A 44 -12.93 -4.43 4.93
CA THR A 44 -13.29 -5.62 5.71
C THR A 44 -13.30 -5.31 7.21
N MET A 45 -12.28 -4.61 7.72
CA MET A 45 -12.23 -4.19 9.14
C MET A 45 -13.40 -3.27 9.51
N GLN A 46 -13.78 -2.33 8.64
CA GLN A 46 -14.94 -1.47 8.86
C GLN A 46 -16.25 -2.26 8.88
N GLN A 47 -16.39 -3.29 8.06
CA GLN A 47 -17.54 -4.21 8.11
C GLN A 47 -17.58 -4.99 9.42
N CYS A 48 -16.44 -5.51 9.89
CA CYS A 48 -16.34 -6.18 11.18
C CYS A 48 -16.72 -5.26 12.34
N LEU A 49 -16.26 -4.01 12.34
CA LEU A 49 -16.63 -3.01 13.34
C LEU A 49 -18.14 -2.72 13.34
N ARG A 50 -18.76 -2.65 12.15
CA ARG A 50 -20.21 -2.47 12.04
C ARG A 50 -20.97 -3.65 12.64
N ALA A 51 -20.57 -4.87 12.30
CA ALA A 51 -21.18 -6.08 12.87
C ALA A 51 -21.01 -6.15 14.39
N LEU A 52 -19.84 -5.76 14.90
CA LEU A 52 -19.59 -5.65 16.33
C LEU A 52 -20.46 -4.57 16.98
N GLY A 53 -20.64 -3.43 16.31
CA GLY A 53 -21.57 -2.38 16.72
C GLY A 53 -23.00 -2.88 16.84
N ASP A 54 -23.47 -3.67 15.88
CA ASP A 54 -24.80 -4.30 15.91
C ASP A 54 -24.94 -5.30 17.07
N PHE A 55 -23.86 -6.04 17.40
CA PHE A 55 -23.85 -6.94 18.56
C PHE A 55 -23.91 -6.17 19.89
N VAL A 56 -23.09 -5.12 20.02
CA VAL A 56 -23.00 -4.29 21.24
C VAL A 56 -24.27 -3.49 21.49
N ARG A 57 -25.02 -3.16 20.44
CA ARG A 57 -26.33 -2.51 20.56
C ARG A 57 -27.37 -3.36 21.28
N ASN A 58 -27.17 -4.68 21.35
CA ASN A 58 -28.05 -5.61 22.08
C ASN A 58 -27.57 -5.92 23.51
N LEU A 59 -26.41 -5.37 23.92
CA LEU A 59 -25.93 -5.45 25.31
C LEU A 59 -26.50 -4.27 26.11
N ASP A 60 -26.70 -4.47 27.42
CA ASP A 60 -27.11 -3.40 28.34
C ASP A 60 -26.20 -2.18 28.21
N ASP A 61 -26.78 -0.97 28.32
CA ASP A 61 -26.11 0.33 28.23
C ASP A 61 -25.23 0.63 29.46
N GLY A 62 -24.40 -0.33 29.84
CA GLY A 62 -23.39 -0.18 30.87
C GLY A 62 -22.18 0.62 30.37
N PRO A 63 -21.36 1.15 31.30
CA PRO A 63 -20.17 1.95 30.97
C PRO A 63 -19.16 1.20 30.08
N GLU A 64 -19.15 -0.12 30.15
CA GLU A 64 -18.30 -0.98 29.31
C GLU A 64 -18.75 -1.00 27.84
N ALA A 65 -20.07 -1.03 27.60
CA ALA A 65 -20.63 -0.98 26.25
C ALA A 65 -20.42 0.40 25.62
N GLU A 66 -20.55 1.48 26.41
CA GLU A 66 -20.25 2.84 25.96
C GLU A 66 -18.76 3.02 25.65
N GLY A 67 -17.87 2.52 26.52
CA GLY A 67 -16.43 2.50 26.27
C GLY A 67 -16.08 1.75 24.99
N LEU A 68 -16.66 0.56 24.78
CA LEU A 68 -16.43 -0.21 23.56
C LEU A 68 -16.93 0.52 22.30
N ARG A 69 -18.09 1.20 22.35
CA ARG A 69 -18.59 2.03 21.24
C ARG A 69 -17.64 3.17 20.91
N ALA A 70 -17.09 3.84 21.91
CA ALA A 70 -16.13 4.92 21.70
C ALA A 70 -14.86 4.41 21.01
N HIS A 71 -14.29 3.28 21.47
CA HIS A 71 -13.10 2.69 20.85
C HIS A 71 -13.36 2.21 19.42
N MET A 72 -14.54 1.63 19.15
CA MET A 72 -14.92 1.25 17.78
C MET A 72 -15.06 2.46 16.86
N ALA A 73 -15.61 3.57 17.36
CA ALA A 73 -15.72 4.81 16.61
C ALA A 73 -14.33 5.38 16.27
N GLU A 74 -13.43 5.45 17.26
CA GLU A 74 -12.04 5.88 17.05
C GLU A 74 -11.32 4.99 16.03
N LEU A 75 -11.45 3.66 16.13
CA LEU A 75 -10.85 2.74 15.17
C LEU A 75 -11.39 2.98 13.75
N ASN A 76 -12.70 3.22 13.62
CA ASN A 76 -13.31 3.48 12.32
C ASN A 76 -12.85 4.81 11.71
N GLU A 77 -12.63 5.85 12.52
CA GLU A 77 -12.06 7.12 12.07
C GLU A 77 -10.62 6.94 11.58
N LEU A 78 -9.80 6.20 12.33
CA LEU A 78 -8.42 5.87 11.93
C LEU A 78 -8.39 5.08 10.62
N LEU A 79 -9.27 4.10 10.46
CA LEU A 79 -9.42 3.32 9.22
C LEU A 79 -9.81 4.21 8.03
N SER A 80 -10.73 5.16 8.25
CA SER A 80 -11.15 6.12 7.22
C SER A 80 -9.99 7.03 6.80
N LEU A 81 -9.22 7.56 7.76
CA LEU A 81 -8.03 8.36 7.48
C LEU A 81 -6.98 7.57 6.68
N ARG A 82 -6.75 6.29 7.03
CA ARG A 82 -5.81 5.44 6.29
C ARG A 82 -6.31 5.16 4.87
N LEU A 83 -7.61 5.02 4.67
CA LEU A 83 -8.19 4.86 3.34
C LEU A 83 -7.93 6.10 2.47
N ASP A 84 -8.14 7.30 3.01
CA ASP A 84 -7.86 8.56 2.30
C ASP A 84 -6.39 8.68 1.88
N GLN A 85 -5.47 8.30 2.78
CA GLN A 85 -4.04 8.29 2.50
C GLN A 85 -3.66 7.28 1.42
N LEU A 86 -4.26 6.09 1.42
CA LEU A 86 -4.07 5.09 0.35
C LEU A 86 -4.61 5.60 -0.97
N SER A 87 -5.78 6.24 -1.00
CA SER A 87 -6.34 6.83 -2.22
C SER A 87 -5.51 8.00 -2.76
N LEU A 88 -4.83 8.76 -1.89
CA LEU A 88 -3.87 9.76 -2.32
C LEU A 88 -2.61 9.11 -2.90
N THR A 89 -2.11 8.06 -2.24
CA THR A 89 -0.94 7.29 -2.72
C THR A 89 -1.21 6.66 -4.09
N GLU A 90 -2.40 6.09 -4.30
CA GLU A 90 -2.80 5.51 -5.58
C GLU A 90 -2.84 6.55 -6.70
N ARG A 91 -3.33 7.77 -6.42
CA ARG A 91 -3.31 8.88 -7.38
C ARG A 91 -1.88 9.28 -7.76
N LEU A 92 -0.98 9.37 -6.79
CA LEU A 92 0.44 9.65 -7.05
C LEU A 92 1.11 8.55 -7.88
N LEU A 93 0.80 7.28 -7.60
CA LEU A 93 1.29 6.16 -8.40
C LEU A 93 0.78 6.24 -9.84
N GLN A 94 -0.50 6.58 -10.06
CA GLN A 94 -1.05 6.77 -11.40
C GLN A 94 -0.37 7.93 -12.15
N ASP A 95 -0.07 9.02 -11.47
CA ASP A 95 0.63 10.16 -12.06
C ASP A 95 2.08 9.81 -12.43
N LEU A 96 2.76 8.97 -11.63
CA LEU A 96 4.08 8.46 -11.96
C LEU A 96 4.05 7.57 -13.22
N VAL A 97 3.04 6.70 -13.37
CA VAL A 97 2.86 5.90 -14.59
C VAL A 97 2.59 6.76 -15.82
N ARG A 98 1.87 7.88 -15.69
CA ARG A 98 1.57 8.77 -16.82
C ARG A 98 2.75 9.64 -17.26
N ARG A 99 3.73 9.87 -16.38
CA ARG A 99 4.88 10.74 -16.62
C ARG A 99 6.15 10.00 -17.02
N GLY A 100 6.24 8.69 -16.74
CA GLY A 100 7.32 7.80 -17.18
C GLY A 100 6.99 7.12 -18.50
#